data_AF-A0A2Z5ENF0-F1
#
_entry.id   AF-A0A2Z5ENF0-F1
#
_cell.length_a   1.000
_cell.length_b   1.000
_cell.length_c   1.000
_cell.angle_alpha   90.00
_cell.angle_beta   90.00
_cell.angle_gamma   90.00
#
_symmetry.space_group_name_H-M   'P 1'
#
loop_
_entity.id
_entity.type
_entity.pdbx_description
1 polymer ?
#
loop_
_entity_poly.entity_id
_entity_poly.type
_entity_poly.pdbx_seq_one_letter_code
_entity_poly.pdbx_strand_id
1 'polypeptide(L)'
;VLAIGASLAPAARMLAGGDAWTVPHAVGLEASDSLVRQLAAVSGREVPEGLRQWRSRLTDGLLDASGVLAGRRVALALEPDLLAGVAALLTEAGCKVVTAVTTSASPAAHLEQLACEEVVVGDFDDTEERAREAGAELLVASSHGAAAAGRLGIPLLRLGFPVVDRLGAQHLTSVGYR
;
A
#
# COMPACT_ATOMS: atom_id res chain seq x y z
N VAL A 1 -5.31 20.26 -10.23
CA VAL A 1 -6.10 19.11 -9.70
C VAL A 1 -5.13 18.13 -9.07
N LEU A 2 -5.42 17.63 -7.87
CA LEU A 2 -4.63 16.56 -7.23
C LEU A 2 -5.38 15.24 -7.40
N ALA A 3 -4.69 14.22 -7.91
CA ALA A 3 -5.17 12.84 -7.97
C ALA A 3 -4.27 11.95 -7.11
N ILE A 4 -4.88 11.21 -6.19
CA ILE A 4 -4.21 10.24 -5.33
C ILE A 4 -4.61 8.85 -5.80
N GLY A 5 -3.66 8.12 -6.37
CA GLY A 5 -3.91 6.85 -7.08
C GLY A 5 -3.48 6.94 -8.54
N ALA A 6 -2.58 6.06 -8.97
CA ALA A 6 -2.13 6.01 -10.36
C ALA A 6 -3.29 5.71 -11.32
N SER A 7 -4.29 4.93 -10.87
CA SER A 7 -5.51 4.65 -11.63
C SER A 7 -6.31 5.91 -12.00
N LEU A 8 -6.18 7.00 -11.25
CA LEU A 8 -6.89 8.26 -11.48
C LEU A 8 -6.17 9.19 -12.47
N ALA A 9 -4.96 8.86 -12.94
CA ALA A 9 -4.19 9.72 -13.83
C ALA A 9 -4.93 10.13 -15.12
N PRO A 10 -5.70 9.26 -15.80
CA PRO A 10 -6.48 9.66 -16.97
C PRO A 10 -7.57 10.69 -16.63
N ALA A 11 -8.30 10.48 -15.54
CA ALA A 11 -9.34 11.40 -15.08
C ALA A 11 -8.75 12.76 -14.66
N ALA A 12 -7.61 12.75 -13.98
CA ALA A 12 -6.89 13.97 -13.60
C ALA A 12 -6.49 14.81 -14.82
N ARG A 13 -5.94 14.15 -15.86
CA ARG A 13 -5.60 14.78 -17.15
C ARG A 13 -6.82 15.34 -17.86
N MET A 14 -7.97 14.66 -17.80
CA MET A 14 -9.21 15.19 -18.38
C MET A 14 -9.69 16.47 -17.67
N LEU A 15 -9.49 16.56 -16.35
CA LEU A 15 -9.95 17.71 -15.55
C LEU A 15 -9.01 18.92 -15.59
N ALA A 16 -7.69 18.70 -15.67
CA ALA A 16 -6.70 19.78 -15.53
C ALA A 16 -5.55 19.74 -16.55
N GLY A 17 -5.59 18.86 -17.54
CA GLY A 17 -4.54 18.77 -18.56
C GLY A 17 -3.16 18.49 -17.95
N GLY A 18 -2.17 19.30 -18.35
CA GLY A 18 -0.79 19.21 -17.85
C GLY A 18 -0.60 19.70 -16.41
N ASP A 19 -1.56 20.44 -15.85
CA ASP A 19 -1.53 20.94 -14.47
C ASP A 19 -2.10 19.93 -13.46
N ALA A 20 -2.43 18.72 -13.93
CA ALA A 20 -2.82 17.61 -13.09
C ALA A 20 -1.60 17.07 -12.35
N TRP A 21 -1.61 17.16 -11.02
CA TRP A 21 -0.63 16.50 -10.18
C TRP A 21 -1.19 15.14 -9.74
N THR A 22 -0.52 14.07 -10.16
CA THR A 22 -0.87 12.70 -9.75
C THR A 22 0.20 12.15 -8.82
N VAL A 23 -0.22 11.61 -7.67
CA VAL A 23 0.64 10.77 -6.82
C VAL A 23 0.20 9.30 -6.95
N PRO A 24 1.12 8.33 -7.06
CA PRO A 24 0.75 6.92 -7.24
C PRO A 24 -0.05 6.35 -6.07
N HIS A 25 0.34 6.69 -4.84
CA HIS A 25 -0.36 6.43 -3.59
C HIS A 25 0.04 7.48 -2.55
N ALA A 26 -0.57 7.44 -1.37
CA ALA A 26 -0.23 8.29 -0.23
C ALA A 26 -0.18 7.50 1.09
N VAL A 27 0.24 6.24 1.00
CA VAL A 27 0.45 5.32 2.13
C VAL A 27 1.95 5.26 2.45
N GLY A 28 2.32 5.24 3.73
CA GLY A 28 3.71 5.22 4.17
C GLY A 28 4.29 6.60 4.44
N LEU A 29 5.48 6.64 5.03
CA LEU A 29 6.16 7.84 5.48
C LEU A 29 6.61 8.69 4.29
N GLU A 30 7.28 8.10 3.30
CA GLU A 30 7.84 8.85 2.17
C GLU A 30 6.75 9.43 1.27
N ALA A 31 5.73 8.63 0.95
CA ALA A 31 4.61 9.08 0.12
C ALA A 31 3.81 10.19 0.83
N SER A 32 3.60 10.07 2.14
CA SER A 32 2.94 11.10 2.94
C SER A 32 3.77 12.38 3.00
N ASP A 33 5.09 12.28 3.20
CA ASP A 33 6.00 13.43 3.19
C ASP A 33 5.99 14.16 1.85
N SER A 34 5.98 13.42 0.74
CA SER A 34 5.90 13.98 -0.61
C SER A 34 4.59 14.75 -0.83
N LEU A 35 3.46 14.15 -0.45
CA LEU A 35 2.14 14.79 -0.53
C LEU A 35 2.09 16.07 0.32
N VAL A 36 2.51 16.00 1.59
CA VAL A 36 2.48 17.15 2.51
C VAL A 36 3.40 18.28 2.03
N ARG A 37 4.61 17.96 1.55
CA ARG A 37 5.56 18.94 1.02
C ARG A 37 4.99 19.71 -0.16
N GLN A 38 4.36 19.01 -1.10
CA GLN A 38 3.75 19.67 -2.26
C GLN A 38 2.52 20.50 -1.88
N LEU A 39 1.67 20.01 -0.98
CA LEU A 39 0.54 20.80 -0.47
C LEU A 39 1.00 22.08 0.23
N ALA A 40 2.09 22.01 1.02
CA ALA A 40 2.71 23.18 1.63
C ALA A 40 3.24 24.16 0.57
N ALA A 41 3.93 23.66 -0.45
CA ALA A 41 4.46 24.49 -1.54
C ALA A 41 3.35 25.22 -2.33
N VAL A 42 2.28 24.50 -2.69
CA VAL A 42 1.15 25.08 -3.43
C VAL A 42 0.34 26.06 -2.59
N SER A 43 0.17 25.79 -1.30
CA SER A 43 -0.59 26.67 -0.41
C SER A 43 0.21 27.87 0.10
N GLY A 44 1.55 27.82 0.03
CA GLY A 44 2.44 28.81 0.64
C GLY A 44 2.39 28.82 2.16
N ARG A 45 1.82 27.78 2.79
CA ARG A 45 1.64 27.68 4.24
C ARG A 45 2.66 26.73 4.84
N GLU A 46 3.05 27.02 6.08
CA GLU A 46 3.81 26.07 6.87
C GLU A 46 2.98 24.81 7.16
N VAL A 47 3.67 23.67 7.29
CA VAL A 47 3.03 22.41 7.68
C VAL A 47 2.45 22.56 9.09
N PRO A 48 1.16 22.24 9.33
CA PRO A 48 0.58 22.28 10.66
C PRO A 48 1.29 21.37 11.66
N GLU A 49 1.37 21.79 12.92
CA GLU A 49 2.00 21.02 14.00
C GLU A 49 1.40 19.62 14.17
N GLY A 50 0.08 19.49 14.04
CA GLY A 50 -0.58 18.18 14.14
C GLY A 50 -0.08 17.17 13.09
N LEU A 51 0.26 17.61 11.87
CA LEU A 51 0.81 16.72 10.85
C LEU A 51 2.24 16.31 11.17
N ARG A 52 3.06 17.22 11.72
CA ARG A 52 4.40 16.88 12.21
C ARG A 52 4.36 15.85 13.33
N GLN A 53 3.39 15.97 14.24
CA GLN A 53 3.19 15.00 15.32
C GLN A 53 2.78 13.63 14.79
N TRP A 54 1.85 13.57 13.84
CA TRP A 54 1.48 12.28 13.23
C TRP A 54 2.63 11.65 12.46
N ARG A 55 3.41 12.45 11.72
CA ARG A 55 4.64 11.99 11.08
C ARG A 55 5.60 11.37 12.10
N SER A 56 5.84 12.07 13.22
CA SER A 56 6.71 11.55 14.29
C SER A 56 6.20 10.24 14.87
N ARG A 57 4.89 10.10 15.08
CA ARG A 57 4.27 8.87 15.58
C ARG A 57 4.40 7.70 14.59
N LEU A 58 4.26 7.97 13.29
CA LEU A 58 4.48 6.93 12.28
C LEU A 58 5.94 6.49 12.28
N THR A 59 6.90 7.43 12.32
CA THR A 59 8.33 7.09 12.39
C THR A 59 8.66 6.26 13.63
N ASP A 60 8.16 6.65 14.80
CA ASP A 60 8.32 5.89 16.06
C ASP A 60 7.71 4.49 15.95
N GLY A 61 6.49 4.38 15.42
CA GLY A 61 5.82 3.10 15.19
C GLY A 61 6.56 2.19 14.21
N LEU A 62 7.19 2.74 13.17
CA LEU A 62 8.04 1.96 12.25
C LEU A 62 9.29 1.43 12.97
N LEU A 63 9.91 2.23 13.84
CA LEU A 63 11.07 1.81 14.63
C LEU A 63 10.69 0.71 15.62
N ASP A 64 9.58 0.88 16.35
CA ASP A 64 9.09 -0.12 17.31
C ASP A 64 8.70 -1.44 16.63
N ALA A 65 8.07 -1.37 15.45
CA ALA A 65 7.66 -2.55 14.71
C ALA A 65 8.83 -3.27 14.02
N SER A 66 9.94 -2.57 13.74
CA SER A 66 11.07 -3.09 12.97
C SER A 66 11.64 -4.39 13.55
N GLY A 67 11.70 -4.54 14.88
CA GLY A 67 12.22 -5.75 15.51
C GLY A 67 11.40 -7.02 15.19
N VAL A 68 10.11 -6.87 14.90
CA VAL A 68 9.21 -7.98 14.55
C VAL A 68 9.09 -8.16 13.04
N LEU A 69 9.04 -7.05 12.31
CA LEU A 69 8.75 -7.00 10.87
C LEU A 69 9.98 -7.12 9.97
N ALA A 70 11.17 -6.73 10.45
CA ALA A 70 12.38 -6.75 9.63
C ALA A 70 12.66 -8.15 9.06
N GLY A 71 12.83 -8.21 7.74
CA GLY A 71 13.11 -9.43 6.99
C GLY A 71 11.92 -10.38 6.78
N ARG A 72 10.74 -10.09 7.36
CA ARG A 72 9.55 -10.93 7.18
C ARG A 72 9.11 -10.95 5.73
N ARG A 73 8.83 -12.15 5.23
CA ARG A 73 8.37 -12.36 3.85
C ARG A 73 6.86 -12.18 3.78
N VAL A 74 6.39 -11.23 3.00
CA VAL A 74 4.97 -10.87 2.91
C VAL A 74 4.47 -11.07 1.49
N ALA A 75 3.34 -11.76 1.37
CA ALA A 75 2.56 -11.86 0.14
C ALA A 75 1.42 -10.82 0.16
N LEU A 76 1.22 -10.13 -0.97
CA LEU A 76 0.14 -9.15 -1.13
C LEU A 76 -0.84 -9.63 -2.21
N ALA A 77 -2.14 -9.49 -1.97
CA ALA A 77 -3.19 -9.66 -2.96
C ALA A 77 -4.22 -8.54 -2.82
N LEU A 78 -4.01 -7.45 -3.56
CA LEU A 78 -4.69 -6.15 -3.36
C LEU A 78 -4.90 -5.43 -4.69
N GLU A 79 -5.80 -4.44 -4.70
CA GLU A 79 -5.99 -3.54 -5.84
C GLU A 79 -4.73 -2.70 -6.11
N PRO A 80 -4.44 -2.31 -7.37
CA PRO A 80 -3.11 -1.81 -7.76
C PRO A 80 -2.56 -0.64 -6.93
N ASP A 81 -3.34 0.42 -6.76
CA ASP A 81 -2.88 1.63 -6.06
C ASP A 81 -2.67 1.36 -4.55
N LEU A 82 -3.52 0.51 -3.95
CA LEU A 82 -3.38 0.12 -2.55
C LEU A 82 -2.22 -0.84 -2.36
N LEU A 83 -2.04 -1.80 -3.27
CA LEU A 83 -0.93 -2.74 -3.30
C LEU A 83 0.40 -1.99 -3.30
N ALA A 84 0.54 -0.98 -4.17
CA ALA A 84 1.73 -0.16 -4.23
C ALA A 84 2.01 0.54 -2.89
N GLY A 85 0.99 1.15 -2.30
CA GLY A 85 1.12 1.85 -1.03
C GLY A 85 1.45 0.94 0.16
N VAL A 86 0.81 -0.23 0.24
CA VAL A 86 1.05 -1.21 1.30
C VAL A 86 2.43 -1.84 1.14
N ALA A 87 2.86 -2.14 -0.09
CA ALA A 87 4.21 -2.62 -0.38
C ALA A 87 5.28 -1.61 0.06
N ALA A 88 5.08 -0.32 -0.23
CA ALA A 88 5.98 0.74 0.19
C ALA A 88 6.08 0.82 1.73
N LEU A 89 4.95 0.87 2.45
CA LEU A 89 4.93 0.91 3.90
C LEU A 89 5.60 -0.32 4.55
N LEU A 90 5.34 -1.51 4.02
CA LEU A 90 5.97 -2.74 4.52
C LEU A 90 7.49 -2.74 4.28
N THR A 91 7.93 -2.21 3.14
CA THR A 91 9.36 -2.02 2.84
C THR A 91 10.00 -1.00 3.78
N GLU A 92 9.32 0.11 4.07
CA GLU A 92 9.76 1.10 5.08
C GLU A 92 9.88 0.46 6.48
N ALA A 93 9.02 -0.50 6.81
CA ALA A 93 9.08 -1.29 8.05
C ALA A 93 10.13 -2.43 8.03
N GLY A 94 10.83 -2.62 6.92
CA GLY A 94 11.89 -3.62 6.75
C GLY A 94 11.42 -5.01 6.29
N CYS A 95 10.14 -5.19 5.94
CA CYS A 95 9.64 -6.43 5.36
C CYS A 95 10.21 -6.66 3.95
N LYS A 96 10.11 -7.91 3.47
CA LYS A 96 10.36 -8.30 2.08
C LYS A 96 9.04 -8.65 1.42
N VAL A 97 8.62 -7.89 0.41
CA VAL A 97 7.44 -8.24 -0.38
C VAL A 97 7.85 -9.29 -1.41
N VAL A 98 7.53 -10.56 -1.12
CA VAL A 98 8.01 -11.70 -1.92
C VAL A 98 7.10 -12.04 -3.10
N THR A 99 5.84 -11.65 -3.02
CA THR A 99 4.92 -11.74 -4.15
C THR A 99 3.83 -10.68 -3.99
N ALA A 100 3.43 -10.08 -5.11
CA ALA A 100 2.37 -9.10 -5.14
C ALA A 100 1.42 -9.39 -6.31
N VAL A 101 0.21 -9.84 -5.99
CA VAL A 101 -0.83 -10.17 -6.97
C VAL A 101 -1.88 -9.07 -7.00
N THR A 102 -2.28 -8.64 -8.20
CA THR A 102 -3.30 -7.62 -8.40
C THR A 102 -4.27 -7.99 -9.52
N THR A 103 -5.43 -7.34 -9.55
CA THR A 103 -6.54 -7.68 -10.47
C THR A 103 -6.46 -6.99 -11.83
N SER A 104 -5.62 -5.97 -11.98
CA SER A 104 -5.50 -5.24 -13.24
C SER A 104 -4.13 -4.60 -13.44
N ALA A 105 -3.74 -4.50 -14.70
CA ALA A 105 -2.64 -3.65 -15.11
C ALA A 105 -3.06 -2.17 -15.10
N SER A 106 -3.35 -1.61 -13.92
CA SER A 106 -3.34 -0.14 -13.73
C SER A 106 -1.95 0.38 -14.13
N PRO A 107 -1.79 1.60 -14.70
CA PRO A 107 -0.62 1.94 -15.54
C PRO A 107 0.68 1.39 -14.97
N ALA A 108 1.22 0.35 -15.63
CA ALA A 108 2.17 -0.61 -15.05
C ALA A 108 3.45 0.04 -14.48
N ALA A 109 3.79 1.24 -14.96
CA ALA A 109 4.99 1.96 -14.57
C ALA A 109 5.17 2.14 -13.05
N HIS A 110 4.10 2.33 -12.27
CA HIS A 110 4.24 2.49 -10.81
C HIS A 110 4.40 1.15 -10.08
N LEU A 111 3.88 0.06 -10.65
CA LEU A 111 4.03 -1.28 -10.11
C LEU A 111 5.41 -1.87 -10.44
N GLU A 112 5.97 -1.55 -11.60
CA GLU A 112 7.34 -1.90 -12.00
C GLU A 112 8.42 -1.31 -11.07
N GLN A 113 8.10 -0.22 -10.39
CA GLN A 113 9.00 0.47 -9.46
C GLN A 113 8.92 -0.07 -8.03
N LEU A 114 8.02 -1.03 -7.76
CA LEU A 114 7.90 -1.61 -6.42
C LEU A 114 9.13 -2.43 -6.08
N ALA A 115 9.59 -2.30 -4.83
CA ALA A 115 10.63 -3.15 -4.26
C ALA A 115 10.08 -4.55 -3.94
N CYS A 116 9.57 -5.23 -4.98
CA CYS A 116 9.02 -6.57 -4.92
C CYS A 116 9.71 -7.42 -5.99
N GLU A 117 9.96 -8.69 -5.66
CA GLU A 117 10.60 -9.62 -6.60
C GLU A 117 9.72 -9.86 -7.84
N GLU A 118 8.40 -9.89 -7.67
CA GLU A 118 7.46 -10.10 -8.78
C GLU A 118 6.08 -9.51 -8.50
N VAL A 119 5.58 -8.71 -9.45
CA VAL A 119 4.19 -8.22 -9.48
C VAL A 119 3.43 -8.96 -10.58
N VAL A 120 2.31 -9.58 -10.21
CA VAL A 120 1.53 -10.48 -11.07
C VAL A 120 0.12 -9.95 -11.21
N VAL A 121 -0.41 -9.93 -12.44
CA VAL A 121 -1.84 -9.73 -12.66
C VAL A 121 -2.50 -11.10 -12.64
N GLY A 122 -3.32 -11.37 -11.63
CA GLY A 122 -3.86 -12.69 -11.35
C GLY A 122 -4.94 -12.69 -10.28
N ASP A 123 -5.18 -13.85 -9.68
CA ASP A 123 -6.21 -14.06 -8.66
C ASP A 123 -5.68 -14.68 -7.35
N PHE A 124 -6.57 -15.18 -6.51
CA PHE A 124 -6.19 -15.77 -5.22
C PHE A 124 -5.56 -17.15 -5.33
N ASP A 125 -5.78 -17.88 -6.42
CA ASP A 125 -5.12 -19.15 -6.66
C ASP A 125 -3.65 -18.90 -7.04
N ASP A 126 -3.39 -17.91 -7.91
CA ASP A 126 -2.03 -17.42 -8.20
C ASP A 126 -1.31 -16.96 -6.92
N THR A 127 -2.04 -16.21 -6.07
CA THR A 127 -1.52 -15.71 -4.80
C THR A 127 -1.04 -16.86 -3.92
N GLU A 128 -1.85 -17.92 -3.80
CA GLU A 128 -1.53 -19.06 -2.95
C GLU A 128 -0.32 -19.84 -3.46
N GLU A 129 -0.27 -20.14 -4.76
CA GLU A 129 0.84 -20.87 -5.37
C GLU A 129 2.15 -20.12 -5.14
N ARG A 130 2.18 -18.83 -5.51
CA ARG A 130 3.39 -18.00 -5.44
C ARG A 130 3.80 -17.68 -4.01
N ALA A 131 2.85 -17.44 -3.11
CA ALA A 131 3.15 -17.25 -1.69
C ALA A 131 3.79 -18.50 -1.08
N ARG A 132 3.37 -19.70 -1.50
CA ARG A 132 3.96 -20.96 -1.06
C ARG A 132 5.39 -21.12 -1.58
N GLU A 133 5.60 -20.89 -2.87
CA GLU A 133 6.91 -21.02 -3.52
C GLU A 133 7.94 -20.05 -2.93
N ALA A 134 7.55 -18.80 -2.69
CA ALA A 134 8.41 -17.79 -2.11
C ALA A 134 8.53 -17.89 -0.56
N GLY A 135 7.74 -18.78 0.07
CA GLY A 135 7.73 -19.01 1.51
C GLY A 135 7.24 -17.80 2.31
N ALA A 136 6.14 -17.18 1.90
CA ALA A 136 5.53 -16.07 2.62
C ALA A 136 5.16 -16.47 4.07
N GLU A 137 5.28 -15.52 4.99
CA GLU A 137 4.99 -15.66 6.43
C GLU A 137 3.74 -14.86 6.85
N LEU A 138 3.26 -13.98 5.98
CA LEU A 138 2.07 -13.16 6.16
C LEU A 138 1.40 -12.96 4.80
N LEU A 139 0.08 -13.13 4.75
CA LEU A 139 -0.74 -12.69 3.61
C LEU A 139 -1.43 -11.37 3.97
N VAL A 140 -1.38 -10.41 3.07
CA VAL A 140 -2.20 -9.19 3.14
C VAL A 140 -3.19 -9.19 1.99
N ALA A 141 -4.47 -9.28 2.32
CA ALA A 141 -5.54 -9.40 1.33
C ALA A 141 -6.90 -9.02 1.91
N SER A 142 -7.92 -8.94 1.06
CA SER A 142 -9.31 -8.78 1.48
C SER A 142 -9.85 -10.04 2.17
N SER A 143 -11.12 -10.07 2.59
CA SER A 143 -11.71 -11.26 3.24
C SER A 143 -11.64 -12.51 2.36
N HIS A 144 -11.56 -12.37 1.04
CA HIS A 144 -11.42 -13.49 0.11
C HIS A 144 -10.10 -14.25 0.26
N GLY A 145 -9.06 -13.62 0.81
CA GLY A 145 -7.78 -14.28 1.09
C GLY A 145 -7.82 -15.27 2.26
N ALA A 146 -8.93 -15.36 3.01
CA ALA A 146 -9.02 -16.20 4.21
C ALA A 146 -8.79 -17.69 3.94
N ALA A 147 -9.33 -18.20 2.83
CA ALA A 147 -9.13 -19.60 2.46
C ALA A 147 -7.67 -19.89 2.07
N ALA A 148 -7.06 -19.02 1.27
CA ALA A 148 -5.66 -19.12 0.87
C ALA A 148 -4.72 -19.07 2.08
N ALA A 149 -4.90 -18.10 2.98
CA ALA A 149 -4.13 -18.01 4.23
C ALA A 149 -4.28 -19.27 5.10
N GLY A 150 -5.50 -19.82 5.19
CA GLY A 150 -5.77 -21.06 5.92
C GLY A 150 -5.04 -22.27 5.34
N ARG A 151 -5.00 -22.41 4.00
CA ARG A 151 -4.28 -23.49 3.31
C ARG A 151 -2.75 -23.32 3.39
N LEU A 152 -2.26 -22.09 3.36
CA LEU A 152 -0.85 -21.76 3.55
C LEU A 152 -0.39 -21.93 5.00
N GLY A 153 -1.31 -21.89 5.98
CA GLY A 153 -0.99 -21.93 7.40
C GLY A 153 -0.34 -20.64 7.92
N ILE A 154 -0.61 -19.50 7.28
CA ILE A 154 -0.02 -18.19 7.63
C ILE A 154 -1.10 -17.19 8.06
N PRO A 155 -0.76 -16.19 8.90
CA PRO A 155 -1.71 -15.13 9.27
C PRO A 155 -2.19 -14.31 8.06
N LEU A 156 -3.41 -13.79 8.17
CA LEU A 156 -4.02 -12.87 7.20
C LEU A 156 -4.25 -11.49 7.82
N LEU A 157 -3.56 -10.48 7.31
CA LEU A 157 -3.88 -9.07 7.53
C LEU A 157 -4.95 -8.64 6.52
N ARG A 158 -6.10 -8.21 7.03
CA ARG A 158 -7.25 -7.83 6.19
C ARG A 158 -7.15 -6.37 5.74
N LEU A 159 -6.88 -6.17 4.46
CA LEU A 159 -6.81 -4.87 3.80
C LEU A 159 -7.41 -4.96 2.39
N GLY A 160 -7.83 -3.83 1.83
CA GLY A 160 -8.47 -3.77 0.51
C GLY A 160 -9.98 -4.00 0.57
N PHE A 161 -10.60 -4.33 -0.56
CA PHE A 161 -12.03 -4.52 -0.66
C PHE A 161 -12.41 -5.87 -1.29
N PRO A 162 -13.47 -6.54 -0.81
CA PRO A 162 -14.25 -6.25 0.40
C PRO A 162 -13.66 -6.91 1.65
N VAL A 163 -13.77 -6.23 2.80
CA VAL A 163 -13.55 -6.84 4.13
C VAL A 163 -14.89 -7.01 4.85
N VAL A 164 -15.45 -8.22 4.80
CA VAL A 164 -16.80 -8.55 5.31
C VAL A 164 -16.79 -9.31 6.63
N ASP A 165 -15.65 -9.88 7.02
CA ASP A 165 -15.51 -10.72 8.21
C ASP A 165 -14.84 -9.99 9.38
N ARG A 166 -14.77 -8.66 9.33
CA ARG A 166 -14.33 -7.77 10.41
C ARG A 166 -15.24 -6.55 10.51
N LEU A 167 -15.78 -6.32 11.71
CA LEU A 167 -16.55 -5.12 12.00
C LEU A 167 -15.63 -3.89 12.00
N GLY A 168 -16.08 -2.80 11.39
CA GLY A 168 -15.35 -1.53 11.36
C GLY A 168 -14.19 -1.44 10.38
N ALA A 169 -13.91 -2.48 9.59
CA ALA A 169 -12.81 -2.47 8.61
C ALA A 169 -12.92 -1.32 7.59
N GLN A 170 -14.15 -0.93 7.22
CA GLN A 170 -14.42 0.16 6.28
C GLN A 170 -14.12 1.56 6.85
N HIS A 171 -13.86 1.68 8.15
CA HIS A 171 -13.52 2.93 8.82
C HIS A 171 -12.02 3.10 9.04
N LEU A 172 -11.21 2.09 8.69
CA LEU A 172 -9.76 2.17 8.80
C LEU A 172 -9.23 3.18 7.78
N THR A 173 -8.31 4.02 8.23
CA THR A 173 -7.57 4.94 7.37
C THR A 173 -6.27 4.25 6.96
N SER A 174 -5.94 4.31 5.67
CA SER A 174 -4.68 3.79 5.13
C SER A 174 -3.80 4.90 4.52
N VAL A 175 -4.34 6.12 4.40
CA VAL A 175 -3.69 7.24 3.71
C VAL A 175 -3.16 8.27 4.71
N GLY A 176 -1.95 8.75 4.47
CA GLY A 176 -1.27 9.70 5.32
C GLY A 176 -0.50 9.02 6.45
N TYR A 177 -0.27 9.75 7.52
CA TYR A 177 0.52 9.30 8.67
C TYR A 177 -0.26 8.50 9.72
N ARG A 178 -1.56 8.19 9.49
CA ARG A 178 -2.46 7.60 10.49
C ARG A 178 -2.99 6.24 10.05
#